data_AF-W6TF79-F1
#
_entry.id   AF-W6TF79-F1
#
_cell.length_a   1.000
_cell.length_b   1.000
_cell.length_c   1.000
_cell.angle_alpha   90.00
_cell.angle_beta   90.00
_cell.angle_gamma   90.00
#
_symmetry.space_group_name_H-M   'P 1'
#
loop_
_entity.id
_entity.type
_entity.pdbx_description
1 polymer ?
#
loop_
_entity_poly.entity_id
_entity_poly.type
_entity_poly.pdbx_seq_one_letter_code
_entity_poly.pdbx_strand_id
1 'polypeptide(L)'
;MYTILVVDDDKEICKTLKGILGDEGFKTHIAQTPDEAVKKIKTESIQLILLDVWFGKDSWDGVNLLERIKQISPLIPIIMISGHGTLELAVKAIKRGAYDFLEKPFDLDRLLLSVRHGLEHAQLHIHKVTTTTEKNPWPFSLAQPLVRLASTDARVLILGENGTGKTPIVKEMVRLSSRREQPLLILEAQELNASTEPELLGIEHNQIVERVGIFERAQGGTIILKNADALNDRLQKMLSELWDLNGIYRVNGKILVPLNVRFLATAQEKFLSQSFGFSKEFFDRITLNYFILKALRHHKEDIRLWIEHLMTLFSLHYQKPIKPLDPMILRALQLYEWPGNITQLSNVIENAVIVTTGDSLIVENFALPFMIPFNNSMHQDLFSLSLTDARCMFEHFYISYRLSEENGNVSVVAKKIGMERSALHRKIKHLNERRLEINQKSEEGASIF
;
A
#
# COMPACT_ATOMS: atom_id res chain seq x y z
N MET A 1 -3.82 -19.17 -14.79
CA MET A 1 -4.35 -19.67 -16.08
C MET A 1 -5.35 -18.63 -16.58
N TYR A 2 -5.10 -17.99 -17.72
CA TYR A 2 -6.00 -16.96 -18.24
C TYR A 2 -7.20 -17.59 -18.94
N THR A 3 -8.33 -16.90 -18.86
CA THR A 3 -9.61 -17.29 -19.43
C THR A 3 -9.96 -16.35 -20.57
N ILE A 4 -10.10 -16.90 -21.78
CA ILE A 4 -10.41 -16.18 -23.00
C ILE A 4 -11.83 -16.54 -23.45
N LEU A 5 -12.62 -15.54 -23.82
CA LEU A 5 -13.94 -15.74 -24.42
C LEU A 5 -13.85 -15.54 -25.93
N VAL A 6 -14.25 -16.55 -26.70
CA VAL A 6 -14.40 -16.49 -28.15
C VAL A 6 -15.87 -16.26 -28.48
N VAL A 7 -16.17 -15.21 -29.24
CA VAL A 7 -17.51 -14.82 -29.64
C VAL A 7 -17.58 -14.81 -31.16
N ASP A 8 -18.12 -15.87 -31.73
CA ASP A 8 -18.24 -16.10 -33.17
C ASP A 8 -19.46 -17.02 -33.40
N ASP A 9 -20.24 -16.78 -34.46
CA ASP A 9 -21.43 -17.57 -34.79
C ASP A 9 -21.07 -18.82 -35.61
N ASP A 10 -19.87 -18.85 -36.21
CA ASP A 10 -19.31 -20.00 -36.88
C ASP A 10 -18.73 -21.01 -35.86
N LYS A 11 -19.36 -22.19 -35.82
CA LYS A 11 -18.98 -23.29 -34.92
C LYS A 11 -17.61 -23.86 -35.22
N GLU A 12 -17.20 -23.90 -36.49
CA GLU A 12 -15.90 -24.43 -36.89
C GLU A 12 -14.79 -23.46 -36.47
N ILE A 13 -14.99 -22.16 -36.64
CA ILE A 13 -14.03 -21.13 -36.19
C ILE A 13 -13.88 -21.17 -34.67
N CYS A 14 -15.00 -21.25 -33.94
CA CYS A 14 -14.97 -21.41 -32.49
C CYS A 14 -14.18 -22.64 -32.04
N LYS A 15 -14.34 -23.78 -32.73
CA LYS A 15 -13.65 -25.03 -32.40
C LYS A 15 -12.16 -24.94 -32.67
N THR A 16 -11.77 -24.35 -33.80
CA THR A 16 -10.36 -24.13 -34.16
C THR A 16 -9.68 -23.18 -33.17
N LEU A 17 -10.28 -22.02 -32.88
CA LEU A 17 -9.74 -21.08 -31.90
C LEU A 17 -9.64 -21.69 -30.50
N LYS A 18 -10.64 -22.48 -30.09
CA LYS A 18 -10.61 -23.19 -28.80
C LYS A 18 -9.48 -24.22 -28.73
N GLY A 19 -9.21 -24.94 -29.81
CA GLY A 19 -8.08 -25.87 -29.89
C GLY A 19 -6.75 -25.15 -29.76
N ILE A 20 -6.53 -24.15 -30.62
CA ILE A 20 -5.32 -23.32 -30.65
C ILE A 20 -5.01 -22.71 -29.26
N LEU A 21 -6.00 -22.06 -28.65
CA LEU A 21 -5.81 -21.41 -27.35
C LEU A 21 -5.64 -22.43 -26.22
N GLY A 22 -6.26 -23.61 -26.35
CA GLY A 22 -6.12 -24.71 -25.40
C GLY A 22 -4.72 -25.31 -25.39
N ASP A 23 -4.12 -25.51 -26.57
CA ASP A 23 -2.75 -26.03 -26.73
C ASP A 23 -1.70 -25.10 -26.08
N GLU A 24 -1.97 -23.79 -26.09
CA GLU A 24 -1.15 -22.76 -25.44
C GLU A 24 -1.45 -22.58 -23.94
N GLY A 25 -2.32 -23.42 -23.35
CA GLY A 25 -2.61 -23.44 -21.92
C GLY A 25 -3.63 -22.39 -21.44
N PHE A 26 -4.39 -21.77 -22.35
CA PHE A 26 -5.50 -20.88 -22.00
C PHE A 26 -6.80 -21.65 -21.75
N LYS A 27 -7.59 -21.18 -20.79
CA LYS A 27 -8.96 -21.66 -20.60
C LYS A 27 -9.88 -20.92 -21.56
N THR A 28 -10.59 -21.63 -22.43
CA THR A 28 -11.38 -20.99 -23.49
C THR A 28 -12.88 -21.26 -23.34
N HIS A 29 -13.66 -20.19 -23.24
CA HIS A 29 -15.12 -20.22 -23.34
C HIS A 29 -15.56 -19.75 -24.73
N ILE A 30 -16.70 -20.25 -25.20
CA ILE A 30 -17.28 -19.89 -26.50
C ILE A 30 -18.65 -19.27 -26.26
N ALA A 31 -19.03 -18.22 -26.99
CA ALA A 31 -20.40 -17.73 -27.05
C ALA A 31 -20.84 -17.58 -28.51
N GLN A 32 -22.01 -18.11 -28.85
CA GLN A 32 -22.54 -18.11 -30.22
C GLN A 32 -23.68 -17.11 -30.41
N THR A 33 -24.08 -16.42 -29.34
CA THR A 33 -25.06 -15.32 -29.40
C THR A 33 -24.62 -14.13 -28.54
N PRO A 34 -25.07 -12.90 -28.85
CA PRO A 34 -24.74 -11.70 -28.06
C PRO A 34 -25.16 -11.82 -26.58
N ASP A 35 -26.33 -12.40 -26.34
CA ASP A 35 -26.84 -12.58 -24.97
C ASP A 35 -26.04 -13.62 -24.19
N GLU A 36 -25.57 -14.69 -24.84
CA GLU A 36 -24.67 -15.65 -24.23
C GLU A 36 -23.32 -15.02 -23.88
N ALA A 37 -22.76 -14.20 -24.78
CA ALA A 37 -21.50 -13.49 -24.53
C ALA A 37 -21.62 -12.57 -23.31
N VAL A 38 -22.67 -11.76 -23.24
CA VAL A 38 -22.94 -10.86 -22.11
C VAL A 38 -23.17 -11.64 -20.81
N LYS A 39 -23.89 -12.77 -20.86
CA LYS A 39 -24.10 -13.63 -19.69
C LYS A 39 -22.77 -14.17 -19.15
N LYS A 40 -21.92 -14.71 -20.02
CA LYS A 40 -20.61 -15.27 -19.65
C LYS A 40 -19.68 -14.22 -19.07
N ILE A 41 -19.64 -13.02 -19.65
CA ILE A 41 -18.86 -11.89 -19.13
C ILE A 41 -19.29 -11.52 -17.69
N LYS A 42 -20.57 -11.68 -17.34
CA LYS A 42 -21.08 -11.39 -15.98
C LYS A 42 -20.86 -12.52 -14.98
N THR A 43 -20.85 -13.78 -15.42
CA THR A 43 -20.79 -14.95 -14.53
C THR A 43 -19.39 -15.53 -14.40
N GLU A 44 -18.49 -15.27 -15.35
CA GLU A 44 -17.17 -15.86 -15.44
C GLU A 44 -16.07 -14.79 -15.41
N SER A 45 -14.90 -15.12 -14.87
CA SER A 45 -13.75 -14.23 -14.85
C SER A 45 -13.03 -14.26 -16.21
N ILE A 46 -13.48 -13.45 -17.18
CA ILE A 46 -12.87 -13.34 -18.51
C ILE A 46 -11.77 -12.27 -18.53
N GLN A 47 -10.59 -12.61 -19.06
CA GLN A 47 -9.44 -11.68 -19.15
C GLN A 47 -9.20 -11.11 -20.55
N LEU A 48 -9.75 -11.73 -21.59
CA LEU A 48 -9.66 -11.26 -22.97
C LEU A 48 -10.82 -11.80 -23.79
N ILE A 49 -11.30 -11.02 -24.76
CA ILE A 49 -12.38 -11.42 -25.67
C ILE A 49 -11.88 -11.38 -27.11
N LEU A 50 -12.08 -12.47 -27.85
CA LEU A 50 -12.00 -12.52 -29.30
C LEU A 50 -13.42 -12.38 -29.85
N LEU A 51 -13.68 -11.34 -30.65
CA LEU A 51 -15.02 -11.02 -31.11
C LEU A 51 -15.06 -10.90 -32.63
N ASP A 52 -15.91 -11.70 -33.27
CA ASP A 52 -16.14 -11.56 -34.70
C ASP A 52 -16.90 -10.26 -35.03
N VAL A 53 -16.50 -9.58 -36.09
CA VAL A 53 -17.16 -8.35 -36.57
C VAL A 53 -18.57 -8.63 -37.06
N TRP A 54 -18.77 -9.77 -37.72
CA TRP A 54 -20.00 -10.16 -38.40
C TRP A 54 -20.79 -11.15 -37.55
N PHE A 55 -20.99 -10.79 -36.29
CA PHE A 55 -21.64 -11.65 -35.32
C PHE A 55 -23.16 -11.39 -35.24
N GLY A 56 -23.95 -12.08 -36.05
CA GLY A 56 -25.41 -11.93 -36.07
C GLY A 56 -26.02 -12.01 -37.48
N LYS A 57 -27.33 -11.77 -37.59
CA LYS A 57 -28.05 -11.80 -38.88
C LYS A 57 -27.93 -10.50 -39.68
N ASP A 58 -27.60 -9.40 -39.02
CA ASP A 58 -27.48 -8.08 -39.64
C ASP A 58 -26.01 -7.67 -39.79
N SER A 59 -25.74 -6.88 -40.82
CA SER A 59 -24.43 -6.26 -41.03
C SER A 59 -24.15 -5.24 -39.92
N TRP A 60 -23.18 -5.52 -39.03
CA TRP A 60 -22.57 -4.65 -37.98
C TRP A 60 -22.80 -5.01 -36.49
N ASP A 61 -23.40 -6.14 -36.16
CA ASP A 61 -23.68 -6.46 -34.75
C ASP A 61 -22.44 -6.65 -33.86
N GLY A 62 -21.30 -7.10 -34.39
CA GLY A 62 -20.07 -7.29 -33.60
C GLY A 62 -19.50 -5.97 -33.04
N VAL A 63 -19.56 -4.88 -33.80
CA VAL A 63 -19.07 -3.56 -33.33
C VAL A 63 -20.05 -2.95 -32.32
N ASN A 64 -21.35 -3.20 -32.45
CA ASN A 64 -22.33 -2.78 -31.45
C ASN A 64 -22.17 -3.57 -30.14
N LEU A 65 -21.87 -4.86 -30.25
CA LEU A 65 -21.56 -5.71 -29.10
C LEU A 65 -20.26 -5.27 -28.40
N LEU A 66 -19.23 -4.89 -29.16
CA LEU A 66 -17.99 -4.28 -28.62
C LEU A 66 -18.32 -3.09 -27.70
N GLU A 67 -19.12 -2.13 -28.17
CA GLU A 67 -19.51 -0.95 -27.37
C GLU A 67 -20.28 -1.35 -26.11
N ARG A 68 -21.23 -2.30 -26.23
CA ARG A 68 -22.00 -2.83 -25.10
C ARG A 68 -21.12 -3.52 -24.06
N ILE A 69 -20.14 -4.31 -24.50
CA ILE A 69 -19.19 -4.97 -23.60
C ILE A 69 -18.30 -3.92 -22.93
N LYS A 70 -17.82 -2.90 -23.66
CA LYS A 70 -17.02 -1.82 -23.08
C LYS A 70 -17.78 -1.00 -22.03
N GLN A 71 -19.10 -0.88 -22.14
CA GLN A 71 -19.92 -0.27 -21.09
C GLN A 71 -20.02 -1.15 -19.83
N ILE A 72 -20.05 -2.48 -19.97
CA ILE A 72 -20.19 -3.43 -18.85
C ILE A 72 -18.84 -3.71 -18.18
N SER A 73 -17.77 -3.82 -18.96
CA SER A 73 -16.44 -4.20 -18.52
C SER A 73 -15.38 -3.50 -19.39
N PRO A 74 -15.12 -2.20 -19.14
CA PRO A 74 -14.24 -1.38 -20.00
C PRO A 74 -12.79 -1.88 -20.06
N LEU A 75 -12.36 -2.55 -18.99
CA LEU A 75 -10.98 -3.00 -18.78
C LEU A 75 -10.62 -4.28 -19.53
N ILE A 76 -11.61 -5.06 -19.99
CA ILE A 76 -11.34 -6.30 -20.72
C ILE A 76 -10.89 -5.91 -22.14
N PRO A 77 -9.68 -6.29 -22.58
CA PRO A 77 -9.23 -6.12 -23.96
C PRO A 77 -10.09 -6.96 -24.90
N ILE A 78 -10.49 -6.37 -26.03
CA ILE A 78 -11.34 -7.02 -27.03
C ILE A 78 -10.59 -6.97 -28.36
N ILE A 79 -10.25 -8.12 -28.92
CA ILE A 79 -9.62 -8.25 -30.23
C ILE A 79 -10.72 -8.58 -31.23
N MET A 80 -10.91 -7.73 -32.23
CA MET A 80 -11.88 -7.95 -33.28
C MET A 80 -11.32 -8.89 -34.35
N ILE A 81 -12.15 -9.79 -34.87
CA ILE A 81 -11.78 -10.72 -35.94
C ILE A 81 -12.73 -10.52 -37.12
N SER A 82 -12.25 -10.45 -38.36
CA SER A 82 -13.11 -10.29 -39.55
C SER A 82 -12.59 -11.05 -40.76
N GLY A 83 -13.48 -11.61 -41.59
CA GLY A 83 -13.12 -12.19 -42.89
C GLY A 83 -13.01 -11.22 -44.04
N HIS A 84 -13.50 -9.98 -43.90
CA HIS A 84 -13.37 -8.91 -44.90
C HIS A 84 -12.78 -7.69 -44.19
N GLY A 85 -11.45 -7.59 -44.17
CA GLY A 85 -10.72 -6.57 -43.44
C GLY A 85 -10.47 -5.32 -44.27
N THR A 86 -11.49 -4.49 -44.48
CA THR A 86 -11.20 -3.12 -44.96
C THR A 86 -10.48 -2.34 -43.86
N LEU A 87 -9.41 -1.62 -44.20
CA LEU A 87 -8.66 -0.78 -43.26
C LEU A 87 -9.56 0.22 -42.50
N GLU A 88 -10.62 0.70 -43.15
CA GLU A 88 -11.63 1.58 -42.55
C GLU A 88 -12.36 0.94 -41.36
N LEU A 89 -12.74 -0.33 -41.48
CA LEU A 89 -13.43 -1.08 -40.44
C LEU A 89 -12.52 -1.33 -39.23
N ALA A 90 -11.25 -1.69 -39.48
CA ALA A 90 -10.26 -1.87 -38.42
C ALA A 90 -10.05 -0.56 -37.64
N VAL A 91 -9.87 0.56 -38.35
CA VAL A 91 -9.72 1.89 -37.72
C VAL A 91 -10.96 2.26 -36.90
N LYS A 92 -12.17 1.93 -37.38
CA LYS A 92 -13.41 2.23 -36.66
C LYS A 92 -13.57 1.37 -35.40
N ALA A 93 -13.21 0.10 -35.46
CA ALA A 93 -13.24 -0.80 -34.31
C ALA A 93 -12.29 -0.33 -33.20
N ILE A 94 -11.05 0.04 -33.56
CA ILE A 94 -10.08 0.59 -32.61
C ILE A 94 -10.60 1.90 -31.99
N LYS A 95 -11.14 2.82 -32.80
CA LYS A 95 -11.75 4.08 -32.29
C LYS A 95 -12.92 3.83 -31.33
N ARG A 96 -13.62 2.70 -31.45
CA ARG A 96 -14.73 2.29 -30.58
C ARG A 96 -14.29 1.46 -29.37
N GLY A 97 -12.97 1.31 -29.16
CA GLY A 97 -12.40 0.69 -27.96
C GLY A 97 -11.96 -0.75 -28.14
N ALA A 98 -11.91 -1.29 -29.36
CA ALA A 98 -11.19 -2.55 -29.59
C ALA A 98 -9.71 -2.36 -29.27
N TYR A 99 -9.10 -3.40 -28.70
CA TYR A 99 -7.67 -3.43 -28.38
C TYR A 99 -6.85 -3.65 -29.65
N ASP A 100 -7.25 -4.61 -30.47
CA ASP A 100 -6.59 -4.97 -31.73
C ASP A 100 -7.61 -5.50 -32.73
N PHE A 101 -7.18 -5.68 -33.99
CA PHE A 101 -7.98 -6.19 -35.09
C PHE A 101 -7.18 -7.22 -35.90
N LEU A 102 -7.79 -8.39 -36.14
CA LEU A 102 -7.23 -9.50 -36.90
C LEU A 102 -8.11 -9.79 -38.12
N GLU A 103 -7.48 -9.87 -39.29
CA GLU A 103 -8.13 -10.25 -40.54
C GLU A 103 -7.96 -11.76 -40.78
N LYS A 104 -9.06 -12.47 -41.08
CA LYS A 104 -9.05 -13.86 -41.55
C LYS A 104 -8.65 -13.85 -43.04
N PRO A 105 -7.74 -14.73 -43.50
CA PRO A 105 -7.00 -15.70 -42.71
C PRO A 105 -5.86 -15.04 -41.90
N PHE A 106 -5.83 -15.30 -40.60
CA PHE A 106 -4.75 -14.86 -39.72
C PHE A 106 -3.78 -16.02 -39.47
N ASP A 107 -2.50 -15.70 -39.37
CA ASP A 107 -1.49 -16.64 -38.91
C ASP A 107 -1.66 -16.94 -37.41
N LEU A 108 -1.38 -18.17 -37.01
CA LEU A 108 -1.40 -18.63 -35.62
C LEU A 108 -0.51 -17.75 -34.74
N ASP A 109 0.70 -17.45 -35.21
CA ASP A 109 1.66 -16.62 -34.47
C ASP A 109 1.12 -15.21 -34.24
N ARG A 110 0.42 -14.64 -35.23
CA ARG A 110 -0.19 -13.29 -35.12
C ARG A 110 -1.33 -13.28 -34.11
N LEU A 111 -2.18 -14.31 -34.11
CA LEU A 111 -3.26 -14.45 -33.12
C LEU A 111 -2.70 -14.55 -31.70
N LEU A 112 -1.71 -15.43 -31.49
CA LEU A 112 -1.12 -15.65 -30.17
C LEU A 112 -0.39 -14.42 -29.66
N LEU A 113 0.32 -13.70 -30.55
CA LEU A 113 0.97 -12.44 -30.20
C LEU A 113 -0.04 -11.39 -29.74
N SER A 114 -1.12 -11.20 -30.51
CA SER A 114 -2.18 -10.24 -30.17
C SER A 114 -2.86 -10.59 -28.84
N VAL A 115 -3.15 -11.88 -28.60
CA VAL A 115 -3.70 -12.39 -27.34
C VAL A 115 -2.76 -12.15 -26.16
N ARG A 116 -1.47 -12.47 -26.30
CA ARG A 116 -0.47 -12.26 -25.24
C ARG A 116 -0.34 -10.77 -24.89
N HIS A 117 -0.23 -9.91 -25.89
CA HIS A 117 -0.19 -8.46 -25.68
C HIS A 117 -1.47 -7.92 -25.03
N GLY A 118 -2.64 -8.40 -25.46
CA GLY A 118 -3.91 -8.04 -24.85
C GLY A 118 -3.97 -8.43 -23.38
N LEU A 119 -3.54 -9.64 -23.02
CA LEU A 119 -3.49 -10.11 -21.63
C LEU A 119 -2.49 -9.30 -20.77
N GLU A 120 -1.30 -8.99 -21.30
CA GLU A 120 -0.34 -8.10 -20.60
C GLU A 120 -0.94 -6.70 -20.37
N HIS A 121 -1.65 -6.15 -21.36
CA HIS A 121 -2.36 -4.88 -21.24
C HIS A 121 -3.45 -4.93 -20.16
N ALA A 122 -4.22 -6.03 -20.08
CA ALA A 122 -5.22 -6.21 -19.02
C ALA A 122 -4.58 -6.21 -17.62
N GLN A 123 -3.41 -6.84 -17.45
CA GLN A 123 -2.68 -6.84 -16.17
C GLN A 123 -2.17 -5.45 -15.76
N LEU A 124 -1.75 -4.64 -16.73
CA LEU A 124 -1.36 -3.26 -16.50
C LEU A 124 -2.53 -2.38 -16.04
N HIS A 125 -3.73 -2.63 -16.56
CA HIS A 125 -4.94 -1.95 -16.10
C HIS A 125 -5.42 -2.41 -14.73
N ILE A 126 -5.25 -3.68 -14.37
CA ILE A 126 -5.51 -4.18 -13.01
C ILE A 126 -4.61 -3.46 -11.99
N HIS A 127 -3.37 -3.12 -12.36
CA HIS A 127 -2.48 -2.28 -11.53
C HIS A 127 -2.83 -0.80 -11.55
N LYS A 128 -3.57 -0.32 -12.55
CA LYS A 128 -4.10 1.05 -12.61
C LYS A 128 -5.42 1.21 -11.84
N VAL A 129 -6.23 0.16 -11.68
CA VAL A 129 -7.59 0.25 -11.11
C VAL A 129 -7.62 0.25 -9.56
N THR A 130 -6.47 0.07 -8.90
CA THR A 130 -6.28 0.57 -7.52
C THR A 130 -6.21 2.09 -7.42
N THR A 131 -6.41 2.83 -8.51
CA THR A 131 -6.73 4.27 -8.50
C THR A 131 -8.21 4.56 -8.78
N THR A 132 -9.12 3.72 -8.27
CA THR A 132 -10.52 4.15 -8.09
C THR A 132 -10.72 4.63 -6.65
N THR A 133 -10.79 5.96 -6.49
CA THR A 133 -11.52 6.61 -5.40
C THR A 133 -11.15 6.24 -3.96
N GLU A 134 -9.87 6.03 -3.63
CA GLU A 134 -9.44 6.20 -2.24
C GLU A 134 -9.64 7.69 -1.90
N LYS A 135 -10.74 8.01 -1.22
CA LYS A 135 -10.93 9.30 -0.53
C LYS A 135 -9.66 9.54 0.28
N ASN A 136 -8.91 10.56 -0.12
CA ASN A 136 -7.77 11.15 0.58
C ASN A 136 -6.98 10.14 1.45
N PRO A 137 -5.99 9.41 0.90
CA PRO A 137 -5.23 8.41 1.67
C PRO A 137 -4.54 9.03 2.89
N TRP A 138 -4.34 10.35 2.88
CA TRP A 138 -3.88 11.13 4.02
C TRP A 138 -4.94 12.18 4.41
N PRO A 139 -5.58 12.08 5.58
CA PRO A 139 -6.72 12.92 5.94
C PRO A 139 -6.36 14.36 6.35
N PHE A 140 -5.09 14.66 6.54
CA PHE A 140 -4.61 15.95 7.06
C PHE A 140 -3.90 16.78 6.00
N SER A 141 -3.79 18.09 6.22
CA SER A 141 -2.94 18.94 5.37
C SER A 141 -1.48 18.52 5.50
N LEU A 142 -0.80 18.32 4.37
CA LEU A 142 0.64 18.06 4.38
C LEU A 142 1.39 19.26 4.98
N ALA A 143 2.51 18.98 5.64
CA ALA A 143 3.41 20.01 6.12
C ALA A 143 3.92 20.88 4.95
N GLN A 144 4.09 22.18 5.17
CA GLN A 144 4.54 23.14 4.16
C GLN A 144 5.80 22.70 3.37
N PRO A 145 6.83 22.08 3.99
CA PRO A 145 7.97 21.55 3.24
C PRO A 145 7.58 20.47 2.22
N LEU A 146 6.68 19.55 2.59
CA LEU A 146 6.20 18.49 1.70
C LEU A 146 5.36 19.04 0.56
N VAL A 147 4.56 20.08 0.79
CA VAL A 147 3.80 20.77 -0.28
C VAL A 147 4.74 21.40 -1.30
N ARG A 148 5.81 22.07 -0.84
CA ARG A 148 6.83 22.62 -1.75
C ARG A 148 7.54 21.53 -2.54
N LEU A 149 7.94 20.44 -1.89
CA LEU A 149 8.55 19.28 -2.56
C LEU A 149 7.58 18.59 -3.53
N ALA A 150 6.28 18.55 -3.23
CA ALA A 150 5.27 17.98 -4.11
C ALA A 150 5.14 18.76 -5.42
N SER A 151 5.30 20.09 -5.38
CA SER A 151 5.22 20.97 -6.55
C SER A 151 6.41 20.88 -7.52
N THR A 152 7.53 20.27 -7.10
CA THR A 152 8.72 20.10 -7.94
C THR A 152 8.81 18.69 -8.51
N ASP A 153 9.55 18.50 -9.60
CA ASP A 153 9.90 17.17 -10.13
C ASP A 153 11.11 16.54 -9.42
N ALA A 154 11.50 17.09 -8.27
CA ALA A 154 12.63 16.57 -7.51
C ALA A 154 12.35 15.16 -6.98
N ARG A 155 13.41 14.36 -6.92
CA ARG A 155 13.43 13.07 -6.23
C ARG A 155 13.32 13.31 -4.73
N VAL A 156 12.41 12.60 -4.07
CA VAL A 156 12.16 12.76 -2.63
C VAL A 156 12.18 11.40 -1.94
N LEU A 157 12.92 11.32 -0.83
CA LEU A 157 12.95 10.16 0.06
C LEU A 157 12.21 10.47 1.37
N ILE A 158 11.15 9.73 1.66
CA ILE A 158 10.42 9.82 2.91
C ILE A 158 10.91 8.73 3.87
N LEU A 159 11.47 9.16 4.99
CA LEU A 159 12.00 8.31 6.04
C LEU A 159 11.02 8.25 7.21
N GLY A 160 10.98 7.13 7.92
CA GLY A 160 10.22 7.03 9.15
C GLY A 160 10.05 5.59 9.60
N GLU A 161 9.60 5.41 10.83
CA GLU A 161 9.32 4.08 11.38
C GLU A 161 8.21 3.35 10.62
N ASN A 162 8.08 2.05 10.88
CA ASN A 162 7.03 1.23 10.29
C ASN A 162 5.66 1.72 10.76
N GLY A 163 4.72 1.81 9.82
CA GLY A 163 3.36 2.26 10.09
C GLY A 163 3.16 3.76 10.31
N THR A 164 4.15 4.61 10.05
CA THR A 164 4.00 6.09 10.14
C THR A 164 3.23 6.72 8.98
N GLY A 165 2.75 5.92 8.02
CA GLY A 165 1.99 6.42 6.86
C GLY A 165 2.84 7.01 5.73
N LYS A 166 4.09 6.54 5.58
CA LYS A 166 5.00 6.93 4.49
C LYS A 166 4.35 6.85 3.10
N THR A 167 3.72 5.71 2.77
CA THR A 167 3.10 5.49 1.45
C THR A 167 1.90 6.41 1.20
N PRO A 168 0.92 6.55 2.12
CA PRO A 168 -0.13 7.56 2.00
C PRO A 168 0.36 8.99 1.76
N ILE A 169 1.40 9.44 2.47
CA ILE A 169 1.97 10.78 2.29
C ILE A 169 2.54 10.94 0.88
N VAL A 170 3.28 9.94 0.39
CA VAL A 170 3.84 10.00 -0.97
C VAL A 170 2.74 10.02 -2.03
N LYS A 171 1.67 9.22 -1.85
CA LYS A 171 0.48 9.29 -2.73
C LYS A 171 -0.13 10.69 -2.73
N GLU A 172 -0.23 11.32 -1.56
CA GLU A 172 -0.77 12.68 -1.44
C GLU A 172 0.14 13.74 -2.09
N MET A 173 1.47 13.56 -2.02
CA MET A 173 2.41 14.40 -2.76
C MET A 173 2.19 14.30 -4.28
N VAL A 174 1.93 13.11 -4.82
CA VAL A 174 1.61 12.94 -6.24
C VAL A 174 0.31 13.67 -6.59
N ARG A 175 -0.71 13.58 -5.73
CA ARG A 175 -2.00 14.26 -5.93
C ARG A 175 -1.87 15.79 -6.02
N LEU A 176 -0.94 16.37 -5.25
CA LEU A 176 -0.64 17.80 -5.26
C LEU A 176 0.33 18.23 -6.36
N SER A 177 0.94 17.29 -7.07
CA SER A 177 1.91 17.57 -8.13
C SER A 177 1.26 17.90 -9.48
N SER A 178 2.05 18.42 -10.42
CA SER A 178 1.66 18.60 -11.83
C SER A 178 1.37 17.27 -12.53
N ARG A 179 1.86 16.14 -12.01
CA ARG A 179 1.72 14.79 -12.57
C ARG A 179 0.55 14.00 -11.99
N ARG A 180 -0.42 14.65 -11.34
CA ARG A 180 -1.55 14.00 -10.66
C ARG A 180 -2.43 13.12 -11.56
N GLU A 181 -2.51 13.41 -12.86
CA GLU A 181 -3.30 12.63 -13.84
C GLU A 181 -2.42 11.69 -14.70
N GLN A 182 -1.13 11.65 -14.42
CA GLN A 182 -0.15 10.83 -15.15
C GLN A 182 -0.03 9.44 -14.52
N PRO A 183 0.58 8.45 -15.20
CA PRO A 183 0.71 7.11 -14.63
C PRO A 183 1.45 7.12 -13.28
N LEU A 184 0.87 6.43 -12.30
CA LEU A 184 1.47 6.20 -10.99
C LEU A 184 1.79 4.72 -10.88
N LEU A 185 3.07 4.37 -10.74
CA LEU A 185 3.50 3.01 -10.45
C LEU A 185 4.01 2.93 -9.01
N ILE A 186 3.49 1.99 -8.24
CA ILE A 186 3.95 1.70 -6.88
C ILE A 186 4.68 0.36 -6.94
N LEU A 187 5.97 0.37 -6.63
CA LEU A 187 6.86 -0.79 -6.71
C LEU A 187 7.46 -1.06 -5.34
N GLU A 188 7.42 -2.32 -4.90
CA GLU A 188 8.13 -2.73 -3.68
C GLU A 188 9.56 -3.16 -4.00
N ALA A 189 10.54 -2.70 -3.22
CA ALA A 189 11.95 -3.04 -3.45
C ALA A 189 12.20 -4.56 -3.45
N GLN A 190 11.49 -5.33 -2.63
CA GLN A 190 11.62 -6.79 -2.60
C GLN A 190 11.12 -7.45 -3.89
N GLU A 191 9.98 -7.00 -4.42
CA GLU A 191 9.45 -7.47 -5.71
C GLU A 191 10.38 -7.06 -6.85
N LEU A 192 10.92 -5.84 -6.78
CA LEU A 192 11.86 -5.33 -7.76
C LEU A 192 13.15 -6.14 -7.78
N ASN A 193 13.66 -6.54 -6.60
CA ASN A 193 14.86 -7.37 -6.48
C ASN A 193 14.70 -8.74 -7.17
N ALA A 194 13.50 -9.31 -7.15
CA ALA A 194 13.19 -10.57 -7.81
C ALA A 194 12.92 -10.42 -9.31
N SER A 195 12.68 -9.19 -9.78
CA SER A 195 12.37 -8.91 -11.18
C SER A 195 13.62 -9.02 -12.05
N THR A 196 13.42 -9.45 -13.30
CA THR A 196 14.52 -9.62 -14.26
C THR A 196 14.82 -8.31 -15.00
N GLU A 197 16.08 -8.10 -15.42
CA GLU A 197 16.48 -6.92 -16.23
C GLU A 197 15.57 -6.68 -17.46
N PRO A 198 15.21 -7.71 -18.24
CA PRO A 198 14.24 -7.58 -19.33
C PRO A 198 12.88 -7.00 -18.93
N GLU A 199 12.39 -7.29 -17.73
CA GLU A 199 11.12 -6.76 -17.24
C GLU A 199 11.26 -5.29 -16.82
N LEU A 200 12.41 -4.91 -16.26
CA LEU A 200 12.66 -3.56 -15.77
C LEU A 200 12.98 -2.58 -16.91
N LEU A 201 13.86 -2.99 -17.82
CA LEU A 201 14.43 -2.17 -18.88
C LEU A 201 13.77 -2.39 -20.25
N GLY A 202 13.13 -3.54 -20.47
CA GLY A 202 12.62 -3.95 -21.77
C GLY A 202 13.67 -4.68 -22.62
N ILE A 203 13.23 -5.28 -23.73
CA ILE A 203 14.08 -6.00 -24.68
C ILE A 203 13.97 -5.36 -26.05
N GLU A 204 15.13 -5.19 -26.70
CA GLU A 204 15.23 -4.72 -28.08
C GLU A 204 16.07 -5.71 -28.90
N HIS A 205 15.52 -6.17 -30.02
CA HIS A 205 16.24 -7.00 -30.98
C HIS A 205 16.22 -6.32 -32.35
N ASN A 206 17.41 -6.06 -32.91
CA ASN A 206 17.58 -5.40 -34.21
C ASN A 206 16.79 -4.09 -34.37
N GLN A 207 16.80 -3.22 -33.35
CA GLN A 207 16.05 -1.94 -33.30
C GLN A 207 14.52 -2.09 -33.26
N ILE A 208 14.01 -3.31 -33.11
CA ILE A 208 12.59 -3.59 -32.91
C ILE A 208 12.36 -3.85 -31.41
N VAL A 209 11.42 -3.11 -30.83
CA VAL A 209 11.04 -3.27 -29.42
C VAL A 209 10.20 -4.53 -29.30
N GLU A 210 10.76 -5.55 -28.65
CA GLU A 210 10.06 -6.81 -28.37
C GLU A 210 9.21 -6.67 -27.10
N ARG A 211 9.76 -5.99 -26.08
CA ARG A 211 9.07 -5.81 -24.80
C ARG A 211 9.41 -4.47 -24.16
N VAL A 212 8.39 -3.77 -23.68
CA VAL A 212 8.51 -2.48 -22.97
C VAL A 212 8.71 -2.73 -21.47
N GLY A 213 9.78 -2.17 -20.91
CA GLY A 213 10.13 -2.31 -19.50
C GLY A 213 9.25 -1.50 -18.53
N ILE A 214 9.28 -1.87 -17.25
CA ILE A 214 8.51 -1.19 -16.18
C ILE A 214 8.84 0.30 -16.08
N PHE A 215 10.11 0.70 -16.21
CA PHE A 215 10.48 2.11 -16.15
C PHE A 215 9.91 2.91 -17.31
N GLU A 216 9.98 2.36 -18.54
CA GLU A 216 9.42 3.00 -19.74
C GLU A 216 7.89 3.11 -19.66
N ARG A 217 7.20 2.15 -19.05
CA ARG A 217 5.74 2.23 -18.79
C ARG A 217 5.36 3.39 -17.86
N ALA A 218 6.29 3.88 -17.05
CA ALA A 218 6.05 5.00 -16.15
C ALA A 218 6.23 6.38 -16.83
N GLN A 219 6.58 6.43 -18.12
CA GLN A 219 6.90 7.65 -18.84
C GLN A 219 5.85 8.76 -18.63
N GLY A 220 6.32 9.98 -18.32
CA GLY A 220 5.47 11.13 -17.99
C GLY A 220 4.87 11.11 -16.58
N GLY A 221 4.98 9.98 -15.89
CA GLY A 221 4.38 9.70 -14.59
C GLY A 221 5.34 9.79 -13.40
N THR A 222 4.95 9.09 -12.33
CA THR A 222 5.70 8.97 -11.08
C THR A 222 5.84 7.51 -10.66
N ILE A 223 7.04 7.14 -10.23
CA ILE A 223 7.32 5.85 -9.59
C ILE A 223 7.48 6.07 -8.08
N ILE A 224 6.70 5.34 -7.30
CA ILE A 224 6.83 5.23 -5.85
C ILE A 224 7.59 3.94 -5.55
N LEU A 225 8.80 4.07 -5.01
CA LEU A 225 9.61 2.95 -4.52
C LEU A 225 9.37 2.74 -3.02
N LYS A 226 8.73 1.64 -2.66
CA LYS A 226 8.50 1.23 -1.26
C LYS A 226 9.70 0.45 -0.71
N ASN A 227 10.08 0.78 0.53
CA ASN A 227 11.17 0.12 1.26
C ASN A 227 12.50 0.12 0.47
N ALA A 228 12.94 1.30 0.04
CA ALA A 228 14.19 1.46 -0.72
C ALA A 228 15.43 0.95 0.03
N ASP A 229 15.34 0.79 1.35
CA ASP A 229 16.31 0.14 2.21
C ASP A 229 16.54 -1.35 1.88
N ALA A 230 15.59 -2.02 1.22
CA ALA A 230 15.70 -3.43 0.89
C ALA A 230 16.31 -3.69 -0.51
N LEU A 231 16.74 -2.67 -1.24
CA LEU A 231 17.28 -2.84 -2.59
C LEU A 231 18.64 -3.56 -2.62
N ASN A 232 18.80 -4.51 -3.55
CA ASN A 232 20.07 -5.18 -3.78
C ASN A 232 21.06 -4.31 -4.58
N ASP A 233 22.35 -4.68 -4.53
CA ASP A 233 23.42 -3.92 -5.19
C ASP A 233 23.23 -3.76 -6.71
N ARG A 234 22.61 -4.77 -7.36
CA ARG A 234 22.31 -4.74 -8.79
C ARG A 234 21.36 -3.59 -9.12
N LEU A 235 20.23 -3.49 -8.41
CA LEU A 235 19.26 -2.44 -8.64
C LEU A 235 19.77 -1.08 -8.19
N GLN A 236 20.58 -1.01 -7.14
CA GLN A 236 21.22 0.24 -6.73
C GLN A 236 22.09 0.83 -7.85
N LYS A 237 22.91 0.00 -8.51
CA LYS A 237 23.71 0.42 -9.68
C LYS A 237 22.83 0.84 -10.85
N MET A 238 21.84 0.02 -11.20
CA MET A 238 20.95 0.29 -12.32
C MET A 238 20.13 1.58 -12.13
N LEU A 239 19.59 1.82 -10.93
CA LEU A 239 18.88 3.08 -10.61
C LEU A 239 19.83 4.27 -10.64
N SER A 240 21.06 4.08 -10.20
CA SER A 240 22.10 5.11 -10.27
C SER A 240 22.36 5.49 -11.73
N GLU A 241 22.66 4.52 -12.60
CA GLU A 241 22.87 4.73 -14.03
C GLU A 241 21.66 5.40 -14.71
N LEU A 242 20.44 4.95 -14.39
CA LEU A 242 19.21 5.55 -14.88
C LEU A 242 19.11 7.04 -14.53
N TRP A 243 19.47 7.41 -13.30
CA TRP A 243 19.44 8.80 -12.85
C TRP A 243 20.55 9.67 -13.45
N ASP A 244 21.71 9.10 -13.78
CA ASP A 244 22.78 9.85 -14.46
C ASP A 244 22.42 10.15 -15.91
N LEU A 245 21.90 9.13 -16.59
CA LEU A 245 21.60 9.21 -18.02
C LEU A 245 20.26 9.93 -18.28
N ASN A 246 19.42 10.11 -17.26
CA ASN A 246 18.02 10.50 -17.39
C ASN A 246 17.28 9.64 -18.43
N GLY A 247 17.58 8.35 -18.43
CA GLY A 247 17.22 7.44 -19.50
C GLY A 247 17.69 6.02 -19.21
N ILE A 248 17.26 5.09 -20.05
CA ILE A 248 17.62 3.68 -19.94
C ILE A 248 18.08 3.14 -21.29
N TYR A 249 18.90 2.10 -21.25
CA TYR A 249 19.14 1.22 -22.40
C TYR A 249 18.29 -0.03 -22.22
N ARG A 250 17.58 -0.45 -23.28
CA ARG A 250 16.89 -1.74 -23.29
C ARG A 250 17.93 -2.86 -23.30
N VAL A 251 17.56 -4.04 -22.81
CA VAL A 251 18.42 -5.23 -22.91
C VAL A 251 18.67 -5.51 -24.40
N ASN A 252 19.95 -5.64 -24.78
CA ASN A 252 20.46 -5.75 -26.16
C ASN A 252 20.27 -4.50 -27.05
N GLY A 253 19.66 -3.43 -26.53
CA GLY A 253 19.52 -2.15 -27.20
C GLY A 253 20.79 -1.30 -27.08
N LYS A 254 21.11 -0.56 -28.14
CA LYS A 254 22.25 0.41 -28.14
C LYS A 254 21.78 1.86 -28.12
N ILE A 255 20.47 2.09 -28.19
CA ILE A 255 19.87 3.42 -28.27
C ILE A 255 19.41 3.83 -26.87
N LEU A 256 19.81 5.02 -26.44
CA LEU A 256 19.36 5.60 -25.18
C LEU A 256 17.88 6.01 -25.30
N VAL A 257 17.04 5.50 -24.41
CA VAL A 257 15.64 5.88 -24.29
C VAL A 257 15.53 6.95 -23.19
N PRO A 258 15.23 8.22 -23.53
CA PRO A 258 15.09 9.26 -22.52
C PRO A 258 13.86 9.02 -21.65
N LEU A 259 14.07 9.05 -20.34
CA LEU A 259 13.06 8.70 -19.35
C LEU A 259 12.64 9.94 -18.56
N ASN A 260 11.40 10.40 -18.78
CA ASN A 260 10.82 11.53 -18.05
C ASN A 260 9.91 11.01 -16.92
N VAL A 261 10.52 10.53 -15.85
CA VAL A 261 9.82 9.91 -14.72
C VAL A 261 10.28 10.51 -13.41
N ARG A 262 9.32 10.88 -12.56
CA ARG A 262 9.59 11.34 -11.20
C ARG A 262 9.74 10.14 -10.26
N PHE A 263 10.74 10.16 -9.39
CA PHE A 263 10.93 9.11 -8.38
C PHE A 263 10.61 9.64 -6.97
N LEU A 264 9.77 8.92 -6.25
CA LEU A 264 9.51 9.12 -4.83
C LEU A 264 9.82 7.81 -4.11
N ALA A 265 10.59 7.87 -3.03
CA ALA A 265 11.01 6.69 -2.30
C ALA A 265 10.54 6.74 -0.84
N THR A 266 10.35 5.58 -0.24
CA THR A 266 10.11 5.43 1.20
C THR A 266 11.12 4.46 1.78
N ALA A 267 11.65 4.76 2.95
CA ALA A 267 12.56 3.87 3.66
C ALA A 267 12.41 3.99 5.19
N GLN A 268 13.06 3.10 5.92
CA GLN A 268 13.14 3.18 7.38
C GLN A 268 13.99 4.37 7.84
N GLU A 269 13.71 4.89 9.03
CA GLU A 269 14.49 6.00 9.63
C GLU A 269 15.98 5.68 9.76
N LYS A 270 16.33 4.42 10.02
CA LYS A 270 17.71 3.93 10.13
C LYS A 270 18.48 3.94 8.81
N PHE A 271 17.82 4.19 7.68
CA PHE A 271 18.47 4.22 6.37
C PHE A 271 19.66 5.19 6.33
N LEU A 272 19.54 6.36 6.96
CA LEU A 272 20.61 7.36 6.98
C LEU A 272 21.86 6.91 7.76
N SER A 273 21.69 6.05 8.77
CA SER A 273 22.81 5.53 9.57
C SER A 273 23.45 4.27 8.99
N GLN A 274 22.84 3.68 7.96
CA GLN A 274 23.31 2.45 7.29
C GLN A 274 24.05 2.73 5.97
N SER A 275 24.64 3.90 5.81
CA SER A 275 25.31 4.32 4.57
C SER A 275 26.37 3.33 4.05
N PHE A 276 27.01 2.56 4.94
CA PHE A 276 28.00 1.53 4.58
C PHE A 276 27.41 0.30 3.85
N GLY A 277 26.11 0.06 3.94
CA GLY A 277 25.43 -1.07 3.30
C GLY A 277 24.96 -0.78 1.87
N PHE A 278 25.12 0.44 1.37
CA PHE A 278 24.64 0.88 0.06
C PHE A 278 25.80 1.44 -0.78
N SER A 279 25.67 1.36 -2.10
CA SER A 279 26.58 2.08 -3.00
C SER A 279 26.53 3.57 -2.72
N LYS A 280 27.70 4.20 -2.60
CA LYS A 280 27.82 5.64 -2.33
C LYS A 280 27.07 6.49 -3.36
N GLU A 281 27.17 6.13 -4.64
CA GLU A 281 26.50 6.82 -5.74
C GLU A 281 24.98 6.78 -5.61
N PHE A 282 24.44 5.62 -5.26
CA PHE A 282 23.01 5.44 -5.03
C PHE A 282 22.55 6.24 -3.81
N PHE A 283 23.27 6.11 -2.69
CA PHE A 283 22.94 6.75 -1.43
C PHE A 283 22.92 8.27 -1.56
N ASP A 284 23.95 8.88 -2.15
CA ASP A 284 24.03 10.33 -2.33
C ASP A 284 22.90 10.86 -3.23
N ARG A 285 22.46 10.07 -4.22
CA ARG A 285 21.38 10.44 -5.15
C ARG A 285 19.99 10.33 -4.55
N ILE A 286 19.72 9.24 -3.85
CA ILE A 286 18.40 9.00 -3.26
C ILE A 286 18.16 9.92 -2.05
N THR A 287 19.22 10.28 -1.32
CA THR A 287 19.13 11.15 -0.14
C THR A 287 19.19 12.64 -0.44
N LEU A 288 19.28 13.06 -1.71
CA LEU A 288 19.40 14.47 -2.09
C LEU A 288 18.30 15.36 -1.47
N ASN A 289 17.04 14.91 -1.51
CA ASN A 289 15.95 15.55 -0.78
C ASN A 289 15.27 14.48 0.06
N TYR A 290 15.45 14.51 1.38
CA TYR A 290 14.75 13.61 2.28
C TYR A 290 13.88 14.36 3.29
N PHE A 291 12.85 13.69 3.79
CA PHE A 291 12.00 14.17 4.87
C PHE A 291 11.77 13.06 5.89
N ILE A 292 12.02 13.35 7.17
CA ILE A 292 11.84 12.40 8.26
C ILE A 292 10.46 12.59 8.88
N LEU A 293 9.63 11.56 8.78
CA LEU A 293 8.38 11.44 9.48
C LEU A 293 8.63 10.95 10.90
N LYS A 294 8.22 11.79 11.84
CA LYS A 294 8.28 11.47 13.27
C LYS A 294 7.24 10.40 13.59
N ALA A 295 7.62 9.51 14.50
CA ALA A 295 6.71 8.51 15.05
C ALA A 295 5.52 9.16 15.78
N LEU A 296 4.42 8.42 15.85
CA LEU A 296 3.14 8.88 16.40
C LEU A 296 3.27 9.32 17.88
N ARG A 297 4.17 8.67 18.64
CA ARG A 297 4.50 9.03 20.04
C ARG A 297 4.98 10.47 20.24
N HIS A 298 5.57 11.08 19.21
CA HIS A 298 6.06 12.47 19.25
C HIS A 298 4.97 13.49 18.91
N HIS A 299 3.81 13.04 18.43
CA HIS A 299 2.68 13.86 18.01
C HIS A 299 1.36 13.35 18.62
N LYS A 300 1.30 13.30 19.96
CA LYS A 300 0.13 12.79 20.70
C LYS A 300 -1.16 13.57 20.44
N GLU A 301 -1.04 14.82 20.02
CA GLU A 301 -2.17 15.68 19.65
C GLU A 301 -2.86 15.18 18.38
N ASP A 302 -2.10 14.62 17.42
CA ASP A 302 -2.62 14.11 16.15
C ASP A 302 -3.35 12.76 16.32
N ILE A 303 -3.07 12.01 17.40
CA ILE A 303 -3.71 10.71 17.69
C ILE A 303 -5.24 10.87 17.75
N ARG A 304 -5.72 11.96 18.35
CA ARG A 304 -7.16 12.22 18.43
C ARG A 304 -7.78 12.35 17.04
N LEU A 305 -7.16 13.16 16.19
CA LEU A 305 -7.64 13.38 14.82
C LEU A 305 -7.62 12.08 14.01
N TRP A 306 -6.57 11.26 14.18
CA TRP A 306 -6.50 9.93 13.56
C TRP A 306 -7.62 9.02 14.03
N ILE A 307 -7.91 8.96 15.33
CA ILE A 307 -8.99 8.14 15.87
C ILE A 307 -10.34 8.58 15.30
N GLU A 308 -10.64 9.87 15.32
CA GLU A 308 -11.90 10.42 14.79
C GLU A 308 -12.06 10.09 13.30
N HIS A 309 -10.99 10.23 12.51
CA HIS A 309 -10.98 9.87 11.10
C HIS A 309 -11.18 8.37 10.87
N LEU A 310 -10.42 7.52 11.56
CA LEU A 310 -10.49 6.06 11.44
C LEU A 310 -11.85 5.52 11.87
N MET A 311 -12.41 6.04 12.98
CA MET A 311 -13.76 5.68 13.43
C MET A 311 -14.80 6.02 12.36
N THR A 312 -14.72 7.21 11.75
CA THR A 312 -15.63 7.61 10.67
C THR A 312 -15.49 6.70 9.45
N LEU A 313 -14.25 6.37 9.08
CA LEU A 313 -13.94 5.50 7.94
C LEU A 313 -14.50 4.09 8.14
N PHE A 314 -14.22 3.47 9.30
CA PHE A 314 -14.69 2.12 9.61
C PHE A 314 -16.19 2.06 9.90
N SER A 315 -16.76 3.11 10.51
CA SER A 315 -18.21 3.24 10.70
C SER A 315 -18.94 3.21 9.34
N LEU A 316 -18.44 3.94 8.35
CA LEU A 316 -18.99 3.94 6.99
C LEU A 316 -18.79 2.58 6.31
N HIS A 317 -17.59 2.01 6.42
CA HIS A 317 -17.24 0.74 5.77
C HIS A 317 -18.08 -0.44 6.29
N TYR A 318 -18.26 -0.53 7.60
CA TYR A 318 -19.01 -1.61 8.26
C TYR A 318 -20.49 -1.26 8.51
N GLN A 319 -20.95 -0.08 8.06
CA GLN A 319 -22.33 0.42 8.24
C GLN A 319 -22.82 0.41 9.70
N LYS A 320 -21.91 0.64 10.65
CA LYS A 320 -22.23 0.71 12.08
C LYS A 320 -22.17 2.15 12.56
N PRO A 321 -23.24 2.75 13.12
CA PRO A 321 -23.17 4.07 13.71
C PRO A 321 -22.39 4.01 15.03
N ILE A 322 -21.23 4.67 15.10
CA ILE A 322 -20.40 4.69 16.32
C ILE A 322 -20.45 6.08 16.94
N LYS A 323 -20.77 6.15 18.24
CA LYS A 323 -20.73 7.38 19.03
C LYS A 323 -19.28 7.86 19.23
N PRO A 324 -19.08 9.17 19.51
CA PRO A 324 -17.77 9.68 19.88
C PRO A 324 -17.18 8.91 21.06
N LEU A 325 -15.86 8.70 21.00
CA LEU A 325 -15.11 7.93 21.97
C LEU A 325 -15.19 8.54 23.38
N ASP A 326 -15.27 7.70 24.41
CA ASP A 326 -15.16 8.13 25.80
C ASP A 326 -13.81 8.87 26.04
N PRO A 327 -13.80 10.05 26.67
CA PRO A 327 -12.58 10.78 27.01
C PRO A 327 -11.53 9.97 27.79
N MET A 328 -11.96 9.00 28.60
CA MET A 328 -11.07 8.10 29.34
C MET A 328 -10.32 7.16 28.40
N ILE A 329 -11.01 6.59 27.42
CA ILE A 329 -10.41 5.71 26.40
C ILE A 329 -9.49 6.52 25.51
N LEU A 330 -9.90 7.73 25.11
CA LEU A 330 -9.06 8.63 24.32
C LEU A 330 -7.73 8.92 25.03
N ARG A 331 -7.77 9.22 26.33
CA ARG A 331 -6.55 9.45 27.13
C ARG A 331 -5.67 8.19 27.20
N ALA A 332 -6.27 7.02 27.38
CA ALA A 332 -5.52 5.77 27.40
C ALA A 332 -4.78 5.53 26.06
N LEU A 333 -5.47 5.75 24.93
CA LEU A 333 -4.89 5.65 23.60
C LEU A 333 -3.79 6.70 23.37
N GLN A 334 -3.92 7.92 23.91
CA GLN A 334 -2.88 8.96 23.82
C GLN A 334 -1.63 8.67 24.66
N LEU A 335 -1.77 7.91 25.75
CA LEU A 335 -0.65 7.54 26.62
C LEU A 335 0.17 6.37 26.07
N TYR A 336 -0.44 5.54 25.21
CA TYR A 336 0.25 4.41 24.60
C TYR A 336 1.31 4.86 23.59
N GLU A 337 2.42 4.11 23.50
CA GLU A 337 3.58 4.48 22.68
C GLU A 337 3.42 4.19 21.19
N TRP A 338 2.50 3.30 20.82
CA TRP A 338 2.23 2.89 19.43
C TRP A 338 3.49 2.45 18.66
N PRO A 339 4.15 1.34 19.03
CA PRO A 339 5.33 0.83 18.32
C PRO A 339 5.07 0.56 16.82
N GLY A 340 3.83 0.22 16.44
CA GLY A 340 3.42 0.08 15.04
C GLY A 340 2.75 1.33 14.44
N ASN A 341 2.86 2.47 15.12
CA ASN A 341 2.36 3.79 14.70
C ASN A 341 0.90 3.76 14.23
N ILE A 342 0.58 4.40 13.10
CA ILE A 342 -0.77 4.55 12.55
C ILE A 342 -1.33 3.19 12.10
N THR A 343 -0.49 2.27 11.61
CA THR A 343 -0.95 0.93 11.22
C THR A 343 -1.48 0.16 12.42
N GLN A 344 -0.76 0.18 13.55
CA GLN A 344 -1.25 -0.44 14.78
C GLN A 344 -2.51 0.25 15.30
N LEU A 345 -2.54 1.58 15.30
CA LEU A 345 -3.72 2.35 15.70
C LEU A 345 -4.94 1.98 14.85
N SER A 346 -4.78 1.95 13.53
CA SER A 346 -5.81 1.55 12.56
C SER A 346 -6.37 0.16 12.88
N ASN A 347 -5.51 -0.84 13.04
CA ASN A 347 -5.94 -2.20 13.34
C ASN A 347 -6.68 -2.30 14.69
N VAL A 348 -6.24 -1.56 15.70
CA VAL A 348 -6.87 -1.53 17.02
C VAL A 348 -8.25 -0.89 16.95
N ILE A 349 -8.39 0.25 16.27
CA ILE A 349 -9.69 0.91 16.08
C ILE A 349 -10.62 0.02 15.25
N GLU A 350 -10.14 -0.55 14.14
CA GLU A 350 -10.92 -1.43 13.28
C GLU A 350 -11.48 -2.63 14.05
N ASN A 351 -10.62 -3.33 14.80
CA ASN A 351 -11.04 -4.46 15.64
C ASN A 351 -12.06 -4.02 16.69
N ALA A 352 -11.87 -2.86 17.32
CA ALA A 352 -12.83 -2.33 18.28
C ALA A 352 -14.21 -2.10 17.60
N VAL A 353 -14.24 -1.52 16.40
CA VAL A 353 -15.50 -1.33 15.61
C VAL A 353 -16.18 -2.66 15.30
N ILE A 354 -15.40 -3.69 14.92
CA ILE A 354 -15.93 -5.00 14.54
C ILE A 354 -16.53 -5.72 15.76
N VAL A 355 -15.78 -5.78 16.87
CA VAL A 355 -16.16 -6.50 18.09
C VAL A 355 -17.33 -5.84 18.82
N THR A 356 -17.50 -4.53 18.67
CA THR A 356 -18.55 -3.80 19.38
C THR A 356 -19.94 -4.25 18.91
N THR A 357 -20.77 -4.64 19.87
CA THR A 357 -22.15 -5.10 19.69
C THR A 357 -23.19 -3.97 19.82
N GLY A 358 -22.80 -2.80 20.33
CA GLY A 358 -23.64 -1.60 20.44
C GLY A 358 -23.03 -0.35 19.77
N ASP A 359 -23.60 0.82 20.05
CA ASP A 359 -23.22 2.08 19.40
C ASP A 359 -22.03 2.79 20.09
N SER A 360 -21.49 2.24 21.18
CA SER A 360 -20.45 2.87 21.99
C SER A 360 -19.29 1.92 22.20
N LEU A 361 -18.07 2.40 21.92
CA LEU A 361 -16.84 1.66 22.17
C LEU A 361 -16.52 1.73 23.67
N ILE A 362 -16.43 0.58 24.32
CA ILE A 362 -15.98 0.44 25.71
C ILE A 362 -14.53 -0.05 25.76
N VAL A 363 -13.87 0.13 26.90
CA VAL A 363 -12.44 -0.25 27.11
C VAL A 363 -12.20 -1.72 26.72
N GLU A 364 -13.15 -2.59 27.00
CA GLU A 364 -13.10 -4.04 26.72
C GLU A 364 -13.07 -4.37 25.23
N ASN A 365 -13.53 -3.47 24.35
CA ASN A 365 -13.44 -3.69 22.90
C ASN A 365 -12.03 -3.48 22.36
N PHE A 366 -11.15 -2.83 23.12
CA PHE A 366 -9.77 -2.59 22.73
C PHE A 366 -8.90 -3.75 23.23
N ALA A 367 -8.73 -4.76 22.38
CA ALA A 367 -7.69 -5.77 22.57
C ALA A 367 -6.31 -5.14 22.26
N LEU A 368 -5.83 -4.24 23.14
CA LEU A 368 -4.45 -3.81 23.09
C LEU A 368 -3.59 -4.96 23.63
N PRO A 369 -2.76 -5.64 22.81
CA PRO A 369 -1.72 -6.48 23.37
C PRO A 369 -0.82 -5.55 24.17
N PHE A 370 -0.73 -5.80 25.47
CA PHE A 370 -0.07 -4.95 26.46
C PHE A 370 -0.88 -3.67 26.79
N MET A 371 -1.82 -3.82 27.73
CA MET A 371 -1.95 -2.81 28.79
C MET A 371 -0.53 -2.44 29.21
N ILE A 372 -0.10 -1.21 28.89
CA ILE A 372 1.05 -0.48 29.43
C ILE A 372 2.30 -1.35 29.67
N PRO A 373 3.44 -1.14 28.98
CA PRO A 373 4.70 -1.70 29.46
C PRO A 373 5.15 -0.98 30.74
N PHE A 374 4.42 -1.16 31.83
CA PHE A 374 5.05 -1.33 33.12
C PHE A 374 5.74 -2.68 33.01
N ASN A 375 7.01 -2.67 32.58
CA ASN A 375 7.95 -3.80 32.54
C ASN A 375 7.31 -5.15 32.91
N ASN A 376 7.15 -6.06 31.94
CA ASN A 376 6.53 -7.39 32.13
C ASN A 376 7.11 -8.24 33.28
N SER A 377 8.23 -7.86 33.90
CA SER A 377 8.71 -8.44 35.16
C SER A 377 7.92 -8.02 36.40
N MET A 378 7.16 -6.92 36.36
CA MET A 378 6.45 -6.35 37.52
C MET A 378 4.97 -6.76 37.60
N HIS A 379 4.34 -7.12 36.48
CA HIS A 379 2.92 -7.51 36.46
C HIS A 379 2.65 -8.84 37.18
N GLN A 380 3.57 -9.79 37.12
CA GLN A 380 3.43 -11.05 37.87
C GLN A 380 3.65 -10.85 39.39
N ASP A 381 4.47 -9.87 39.80
CA ASP A 381 4.72 -9.56 41.21
C ASP A 381 3.63 -8.68 41.85
N LEU A 382 2.96 -7.80 41.08
CA LEU A 382 1.96 -6.89 41.65
C LEU A 382 0.63 -7.55 42.02
N PHE A 383 0.23 -8.60 41.29
CA PHE A 383 -1.02 -9.33 41.55
C PHE A 383 -0.85 -10.49 42.55
N SER A 384 0.39 -10.86 42.88
CA SER A 384 0.69 -11.81 43.96
C SER A 384 0.77 -11.15 45.34
N LEU A 385 0.82 -9.81 45.39
CA LEU A 385 0.91 -9.01 46.62
C LEU A 385 -0.48 -8.67 47.19
N SER A 386 -0.51 -8.36 48.48
CA SER A 386 -1.72 -7.84 49.13
C SER A 386 -2.12 -6.49 48.51
N LEU A 387 -3.43 -6.16 48.52
CA LEU A 387 -3.95 -4.89 47.99
C LEU A 387 -3.26 -3.65 48.62
N THR A 388 -2.81 -3.78 49.88
CA THR A 388 -2.09 -2.72 50.58
C THR A 388 -0.69 -2.51 50.02
N ASP A 389 -0.01 -3.59 49.66
CA ASP A 389 1.38 -3.56 49.18
C ASP A 389 1.43 -3.23 47.68
N ALA A 390 0.47 -3.74 46.90
CA ALA A 390 0.26 -3.34 45.50
C ALA A 390 -0.01 -1.84 45.37
N ARG A 391 -0.83 -1.25 46.27
CA ARG A 391 -1.03 0.21 46.34
C ARG A 391 0.26 0.97 46.65
N CYS A 392 1.07 0.47 47.58
CA CYS A 392 2.34 1.13 47.93
C CYS A 392 3.34 1.08 46.77
N MET A 393 3.44 -0.05 46.07
CA MET A 393 4.30 -0.15 44.88
C MET A 393 3.82 0.78 43.78
N PHE A 394 2.51 0.82 43.50
CA PHE A 394 1.95 1.76 42.53
C PHE A 394 2.24 3.22 42.89
N GLU A 395 2.01 3.62 44.15
CA GLU A 395 2.32 4.98 44.62
C GLU A 395 3.82 5.32 44.48
N HIS A 396 4.71 4.37 44.78
CA HIS A 396 6.15 4.53 44.62
C HIS A 396 6.55 4.73 43.16
N PHE A 397 6.05 3.88 42.25
CA PHE A 397 6.34 4.00 40.83
C PHE A 397 5.78 5.29 40.23
N TYR A 398 4.55 5.65 40.61
CA TYR A 398 3.91 6.87 40.15
C TYR A 398 4.71 8.12 40.56
N ILE A 399 5.14 8.20 41.82
CA ILE A 399 5.95 9.32 42.32
C ILE A 399 7.35 9.31 41.67
N SER A 400 7.98 8.15 41.54
CA SER A 400 9.32 8.01 40.94
C SER A 400 9.33 8.41 39.46
N TYR A 401 8.31 8.01 38.70
CA TYR A 401 8.13 8.41 37.30
C TYR A 401 7.99 9.93 37.18
N ARG A 402 7.13 10.55 37.99
CA ARG A 402 6.95 12.02 37.99
C ARG A 402 8.21 12.78 38.41
N LEU A 403 9.02 12.23 39.32
CA LEU A 403 10.31 12.79 39.68
C LEU A 403 11.32 12.71 38.54
N SER A 404 11.28 11.65 37.72
CA SER A 404 12.14 11.50 36.55
C SER A 404 11.80 12.46 35.40
N GLU A 405 10.51 12.73 35.16
CA GLU A 405 10.08 13.71 34.15
C GLU A 405 10.52 15.15 34.47
N GLU A 406 10.62 15.48 35.76
CA GLU A 406 10.87 16.86 36.24
C GLU A 406 12.31 17.06 36.74
N ASN A 407 13.26 16.22 36.31
CA ASN A 407 14.68 16.28 36.71
C ASN A 407 14.89 16.37 38.24
N GLY A 408 14.07 15.66 39.02
CA GLY A 408 14.18 15.62 40.48
C GLY A 408 13.63 16.84 41.23
N ASN A 409 12.89 17.75 40.57
CA ASN A 409 12.32 18.90 41.25
C ASN A 409 11.07 18.55 42.08
N VAL A 410 11.31 18.18 43.34
CA VAL A 410 10.28 17.75 44.31
C VAL A 410 9.18 18.79 44.52
N SER A 411 9.47 20.09 44.40
CA SER A 411 8.48 21.17 44.59
C SER A 411 7.45 21.22 43.46
N VAL A 412 7.89 21.00 42.22
CA VAL A 412 7.00 20.97 41.03
C VAL A 412 6.13 19.72 41.04
N VAL A 413 6.73 18.58 41.39
CA VAL A 413 6.04 17.30 41.51
C VAL A 413 4.98 17.34 42.62
N ALA A 414 5.30 17.91 43.79
CA ALA A 414 4.35 18.08 44.89
C ALA A 414 3.11 18.89 44.47
N LYS A 415 3.32 20.00 43.75
CA LYS A 415 2.23 20.85 43.24
C LYS A 415 1.37 20.11 42.19
N LYS A 416 1.98 19.32 41.31
CA LYS A 416 1.26 18.54 40.28
C LYS A 416 0.47 17.36 40.87
N ILE A 417 0.96 16.74 41.92
CA ILE A 417 0.29 15.62 42.61
C ILE A 417 -0.76 16.13 43.61
N GLY A 418 -0.75 17.42 43.94
CA GLY A 418 -1.68 18.03 44.90
C GLY A 418 -1.29 17.77 46.36
N MET A 419 0.00 17.58 46.63
CA MET A 419 0.54 17.36 47.97
C MET A 419 1.43 18.52 48.41
N GLU A 420 1.53 18.73 49.72
CA GLU A 420 2.52 19.64 50.28
C GLU A 420 3.93 19.05 50.15
N ARG A 421 4.96 19.89 49.93
CA ARG A 421 6.35 19.46 49.76
C ARG A 421 6.85 18.59 50.92
N SER A 422 6.51 18.97 52.15
CA SER A 422 6.89 18.25 53.37
C SER A 422 6.23 16.86 53.44
N ALA A 423 4.96 16.77 53.03
CA ALA A 423 4.21 15.51 52.97
C ALA A 423 4.73 14.56 51.90
N LEU A 424 5.12 15.08 50.73
CA LEU A 424 5.70 14.27 49.67
C LEU A 424 7.04 13.66 50.08
N HIS A 425 7.91 14.42 50.76
CA HIS A 425 9.18 13.90 51.29
C HIS A 425 8.97 12.77 52.31
N ARG A 426 8.02 12.93 53.24
CA ARG A 426 7.67 11.87 54.20
C ARG A 426 7.12 10.63 53.50
N LYS A 427 6.28 10.82 52.49
CA LYS A 427 5.69 9.72 51.72
C LYS A 427 6.72 8.96 50.90
N ILE A 428 7.68 9.64 50.27
CA ILE A 428 8.81 8.99 49.57
C ILE A 428 9.64 8.15 50.54
N LYS A 429 9.95 8.68 51.72
CA LYS A 429 10.73 7.95 52.74
C LYS A 429 10.01 6.68 53.20
N HIS A 430 8.73 6.80 53.56
CA HIS A 430 7.89 5.67 53.97
C HIS A 430 7.73 4.61 52.87
N LEU A 431 7.57 5.03 51.60
CA LEU A 431 7.44 4.11 50.48
C LEU A 431 8.76 3.37 50.17
N ASN A 432 9.92 4.01 50.39
CA ASN A 432 11.22 3.35 50.25
C ASN A 432 11.49 2.33 51.35
N GLU A 433 11.14 2.64 52.61
CA GLU A 433 11.27 1.72 53.75
C GLU A 433 10.40 0.48 53.55
N ARG A 434 9.13 0.67 53.16
CA ARG A 434 8.19 -0.44 52.94
C ARG A 434 8.55 -1.31 51.73
N ARG A 435 9.20 -0.75 50.71
CA ARG A 435 9.71 -1.51 49.56
C ARG A 435 10.84 -2.46 49.96
N LEU A 436 11.72 -2.04 50.88
CA LEU A 436 12.79 -2.90 51.39
C LEU A 436 12.21 -4.10 52.16
N GLU A 437 11.14 -3.88 52.94
CA GLU A 437 10.43 -4.95 53.65
C GLU A 437 9.72 -5.94 52.72
N ILE A 438 9.13 -5.46 51.61
CA ILE A 438 8.48 -6.31 50.61
C ILE A 438 9.53 -7.18 49.89
N ASN A 439 10.67 -6.61 49.51
CA ASN A 439 11.75 -7.36 48.87
C ASN A 439 12.36 -8.43 49.80
N GLN A 440 12.52 -8.14 51.10
CA GLN A 440 12.99 -9.12 52.08
C GLN A 440 12.03 -10.31 52.26
N LYS A 441 10.70 -10.06 52.28
CA LYS A 441 9.69 -11.12 52.34
C LYS A 441 9.64 -11.98 51.08
N SER A 442 10.00 -11.41 49.93
CA SER A 442 10.06 -12.12 48.65
C SER A 442 11.23 -13.12 48.62
N GLU A 443 12.37 -12.76 49.24
CA GLU A 443 13.57 -13.61 49.31
C GLU A 443 13.43 -14.75 50.35
N GLU A 444 12.78 -14.51 51.50
CA GLU A 444 12.51 -15.55 52.50
C GLU A 444 11.50 -16.60 52.01
N GLY A 445 10.52 -16.21 51.18
CA GLY A 445 9.53 -17.11 50.58
C GLY A 445 10.10 -18.04 49.49
N ALA A 446 11.22 -17.67 48.87
CA ALA A 446 11.88 -18.47 47.84
C ALA A 446 12.79 -19.59 48.43
N SER A 447 13.03 -19.60 49.75
CA SER A 447 13.91 -20.60 50.39
C SER A 447 13.16 -21.80 51.00
N ILE A 448 11.84 -21.92 50.81
CA ILE A 448 11.00 -23.01 51.37
C ILE A 448 10.32 -23.85 50.26
N PHE A 449 10.74 -23.76 48.99
CA PHE A 449 10.27 -24.68 47.94
C PHE A 449 11.41 -25.35 47.19
#